data_AF-A0A957LQZ3-F1
#
_entry.id   AF-A0A957LQZ3-F1
#
_cell.length_a   1.000
_cell.length_b   1.000
_cell.length_c   1.000
_cell.angle_alpha   90.00
_cell.angle_beta   90.00
_cell.angle_gamma   90.00
#
_symmetry.space_group_name_H-M   'P 1'
#
loop_
_entity.id
_entity.type
_entity.pdbx_description
1 polymer ?
#
loop_
_entity_poly.entity_id
_entity_poly.type
_entity_poly.pdbx_seq_one_letter_code
_entity_poly.pdbx_strand_id
1 'polypeptide(L)'
;MLIVDRSRRIVYSNNPEQIGTQLDPGIYARLDQPADAFVETIAGEPIFLSYERSPLSGWLVINLTPVRTLTAPTSQIFAGTLFLLFVSLAVVATAALFVSRAIVLPINQITESFKLSQEEFGHPLKLLPIRSNDEIGDLTRWYNTFQESLEARRLVEQELVKAKESAEAASYAKSEFLANMSHEIRTPMNGVLGMLHLALDTDLSPEQRDLVVTARRSADDLL
;
A
#
# COMPACT_ATOMS: atom_id res chain seq x y z
N MET A 1 51.41 34.35 -27.86
CA MET A 1 52.40 35.17 -27.15
C MET A 1 52.90 36.24 -28.09
N LEU A 2 52.95 37.49 -27.64
CA LEU A 2 53.51 38.64 -28.35
C LEU A 2 54.65 39.23 -27.51
N ILE A 3 55.72 39.70 -28.14
CA ILE A 3 56.76 40.49 -27.48
C ILE A 3 56.79 41.87 -28.14
N VAL A 4 56.73 42.92 -27.33
CA VAL A 4 56.67 44.31 -27.82
C VAL A 4 57.86 45.10 -27.25
N ASP A 5 58.55 45.83 -28.13
CA ASP A 5 59.67 46.70 -27.76
C ASP A 5 59.21 48.01 -27.08
N ARG A 6 60.16 48.84 -26.66
CA ARG A 6 59.87 50.16 -26.06
C ARG A 6 59.24 51.15 -27.05
N SER A 7 59.40 50.91 -28.35
CA SER A 7 58.82 51.69 -29.44
C SER A 7 57.45 51.17 -29.88
N ARG A 8 56.84 50.27 -29.08
CA ARG A 8 55.51 49.69 -29.31
C ARG A 8 55.41 48.84 -30.58
N ARG A 9 56.54 48.39 -31.11
CA ARG A 9 56.60 47.47 -32.26
C ARG A 9 56.60 46.03 -31.77
N ILE A 10 55.81 45.20 -32.44
CA ILE A 10 55.75 43.77 -32.20
C ILE A 10 57.04 43.14 -32.74
N VAL A 11 57.90 42.69 -31.83
CA VAL A 11 59.18 42.02 -32.13
C VAL A 11 58.97 40.52 -32.36
N TYR A 12 57.96 39.95 -31.71
CA TYR A 12 57.59 38.53 -31.85
C TYR A 12 56.08 38.38 -31.84
N SER A 13 55.55 37.59 -32.77
CA SER A 13 54.17 37.13 -32.79
C SER A 13 54.09 35.72 -33.37
N ASN A 14 53.08 34.96 -32.94
CA ASN A 14 52.74 33.68 -33.58
C ASN A 14 52.11 33.89 -34.98
N ASN A 15 51.69 35.11 -35.33
CA ASN A 15 51.30 35.50 -36.68
C ASN A 15 52.42 36.34 -37.32
N PRO A 16 53.15 35.83 -38.34
CA PRO A 16 54.26 36.53 -38.98
C PRO A 16 53.90 37.90 -39.57
N GLU A 17 52.65 38.10 -39.99
CA GLU A 17 52.18 39.35 -40.59
C GLU A 17 52.14 40.52 -39.60
N GLN A 18 52.12 40.22 -38.30
CA GLN A 18 52.12 41.22 -37.23
C GLN A 18 53.53 41.65 -36.80
N ILE A 19 54.58 40.96 -37.26
CA ILE A 19 55.95 41.28 -36.86
C ILE A 19 56.39 42.59 -37.54
N GLY A 20 56.81 43.57 -36.73
CA GLY A 20 57.18 44.90 -37.18
C GLY A 20 56.03 45.91 -37.22
N THR A 21 54.78 45.49 -37.03
CA THR A 21 53.64 46.41 -36.90
C THR A 21 53.57 46.99 -35.49
N GLN A 22 52.83 48.10 -35.33
CA GLN A 22 52.54 48.64 -34.00
C GLN A 22 51.41 47.87 -33.34
N LEU A 23 51.48 47.73 -32.01
CA LEU A 23 50.39 47.16 -31.22
C LEU A 23 49.15 48.07 -31.33
N ASP A 24 47.96 47.44 -31.39
CA ASP A 24 46.70 48.17 -31.44
C ASP A 24 46.62 49.22 -30.29
N PRO A 25 46.37 50.50 -30.60
CA PRO A 25 46.27 51.56 -29.60
C PRO A 25 45.25 51.29 -28.49
N GLY A 26 44.16 50.57 -28.79
CA GLY A 26 43.12 50.20 -27.82
C GLY A 26 43.62 49.22 -26.76
N ILE A 27 44.42 48.24 -27.19
CA ILE A 27 45.06 47.25 -26.31
C ILE A 27 46.14 47.95 -25.48
N TYR A 28 46.99 48.77 -26.12
CA TYR A 28 48.08 49.46 -25.46
C TYR A 28 47.61 50.39 -24.32
N ALA A 29 46.54 51.15 -24.52
CA ALA A 29 46.01 52.07 -23.50
C ALA A 29 45.60 51.37 -22.19
N ARG A 30 45.32 50.06 -22.25
CA ARG A 30 44.98 49.24 -21.07
C ARG A 30 46.21 48.57 -20.44
N LEU A 31 47.29 48.37 -21.19
CA LEU A 31 48.57 47.85 -20.68
C LEU A 31 49.36 48.85 -19.82
N ASP A 32 49.05 50.15 -19.94
CA ASP A 32 49.62 51.21 -19.11
C ASP A 32 48.91 51.34 -17.74
N GLN A 33 47.84 50.57 -17.50
CA GLN A 33 47.17 50.49 -16.20
C GLN A 33 47.88 49.48 -15.28
N PRO A 34 47.77 49.59 -13.94
CA PRO A 34 48.49 48.72 -12.99
C PRO A 34 47.90 47.29 -12.88
N ALA A 35 47.30 46.75 -13.94
CA ALA A 35 46.61 45.47 -13.92
C ALA A 35 47.37 44.42 -14.74
N ASP A 36 47.90 43.38 -14.10
CA ASP A 36 48.73 42.35 -14.75
C ASP A 36 47.97 41.45 -15.76
N ALA A 37 46.62 41.52 -15.78
CA ALA A 37 45.78 40.84 -16.77
C ALA A 37 44.38 41.46 -16.92
N PHE A 38 43.80 41.32 -18.11
CA PHE A 38 42.41 41.69 -18.40
C PHE A 38 41.82 40.84 -19.54
N VAL A 39 40.49 40.89 -19.71
CA VAL A 39 39.81 40.25 -20.84
C VAL A 39 39.48 41.30 -21.89
N GLU A 40 39.82 41.01 -23.15
CA GLU A 40 39.51 41.86 -24.29
C GLU A 40 39.01 41.02 -25.48
N THR A 41 38.07 41.59 -26.24
CA THR A 41 37.50 40.91 -27.41
C THR A 41 38.34 41.25 -28.63
N ILE A 42 39.11 40.29 -29.13
CA ILE A 42 39.95 40.44 -30.33
C ILE A 42 39.36 39.55 -31.43
N ALA A 43 39.08 40.11 -32.61
CA ALA A 43 38.44 39.40 -33.72
C ALA A 43 37.11 38.70 -33.35
N GLY A 44 36.33 39.29 -32.44
CA GLY A 44 35.03 38.76 -31.99
C GLY A 44 35.12 37.67 -30.92
N GLU A 45 36.32 37.28 -30.49
CA GLU A 45 36.52 36.27 -29.45
C GLU A 45 37.05 36.90 -28.16
N PRO A 46 36.50 36.56 -26.98
CA PRO A 46 37.05 37.02 -25.71
C PRO A 46 38.39 36.32 -25.44
N ILE A 47 39.45 37.11 -25.32
CA ILE A 47 40.81 36.67 -25.03
C ILE A 47 41.22 37.19 -23.66
N PHE A 48 41.70 36.28 -22.81
CA PHE A 48 42.38 36.63 -21.58
C PHE A 48 43.82 37.03 -21.92
N LEU A 49 44.14 38.30 -21.67
CA LEU A 49 45.43 38.89 -21.94
C LEU A 49 46.15 39.11 -20.61
N SER A 50 47.32 38.50 -20.44
CA SER A 50 48.22 38.80 -19.34
C SER A 50 49.53 39.34 -19.87
N TYR A 51 50.15 40.26 -19.14
CA TYR A 51 51.42 40.84 -19.59
C TYR A 51 52.38 41.07 -18.44
N GLU A 52 53.67 40.99 -18.76
CA GLU A 52 54.74 41.24 -17.81
C GLU A 52 55.82 42.09 -18.48
N ARG A 53 56.35 43.06 -17.73
CA ARG A 53 57.46 43.88 -18.20
C ARG A 53 58.79 43.29 -17.75
N SER A 54 59.64 42.94 -18.70
CA SER A 54 60.97 42.42 -18.39
C SER A 54 61.81 43.49 -17.67
N PRO A 55 62.36 43.20 -16.47
CA PRO A 55 63.19 44.15 -15.75
C PRO A 55 64.56 44.38 -16.43
N LEU A 56 65.01 43.45 -17.28
CA LEU A 56 66.30 43.51 -17.95
C LEU A 56 66.27 44.36 -19.23
N SER A 57 65.23 44.20 -20.06
CA SER A 57 65.12 44.88 -21.37
C SER A 57 64.05 45.98 -21.38
N GLY A 58 63.09 45.94 -20.45
CA GLY A 58 61.90 46.79 -20.46
C GLY A 58 60.85 46.38 -21.51
N TRP A 59 61.05 45.26 -22.19
CA TRP A 59 60.10 44.72 -23.18
C TRP A 59 58.85 44.17 -22.50
N LEU A 60 57.72 44.29 -23.19
CA LEU A 60 56.44 43.73 -22.74
C LEU A 60 56.28 42.33 -23.35
N VAL A 61 56.11 41.34 -22.48
CA VAL A 61 55.72 39.99 -22.88
C VAL A 61 54.23 39.86 -22.65
N ILE A 62 53.46 39.63 -23.72
CA ILE A 62 52.01 39.55 -23.67
C ILE A 62 51.59 38.11 -24.01
N ASN A 63 50.85 37.48 -23.11
CA ASN A 63 50.22 36.19 -23.32
C ASN A 63 48.75 36.40 -23.69
N LEU A 64 48.32 35.70 -24.75
CA LEU A 64 46.96 35.76 -25.27
C LEU A 64 46.39 34.36 -25.21
N THR A 65 45.43 34.16 -24.31
CA THR A 65 44.79 32.87 -24.07
C THR A 65 43.29 33.03 -24.28
N PRO A 66 42.67 32.40 -25.30
CA PRO A 66 41.23 32.51 -25.52
C PRO A 66 40.45 32.06 -24.28
N VAL A 67 39.42 32.79 -23.85
CA VAL A 67 38.66 32.43 -22.62
C VAL A 67 38.02 31.05 -22.75
N ARG A 68 37.64 30.63 -23.97
CA ARG A 68 37.14 29.27 -24.25
C ARG A 68 38.12 28.17 -23.89
N THR A 69 39.44 28.39 -23.93
CA THR A 69 40.40 27.35 -23.54
C THR A 69 40.49 27.21 -22.03
N LEU A 70 40.16 28.26 -21.28
CA LEU A 70 40.07 28.23 -19.82
C LEU A 70 38.77 27.58 -19.34
N THR A 71 37.68 27.74 -20.09
CA THR A 71 36.35 27.19 -19.74
C THR A 71 36.00 25.87 -20.44
N ALA A 72 36.76 25.44 -21.44
CA ALA A 72 36.53 24.17 -22.14
C ALA A 72 36.50 22.97 -21.16
N PRO A 73 37.43 22.83 -20.19
CA PRO A 73 37.38 21.72 -19.23
C PRO A 73 36.16 21.77 -18.29
N THR A 74 35.71 22.97 -17.90
CA THR A 74 34.59 23.10 -16.94
C THR A 74 33.24 22.75 -17.56
N SER A 75 33.06 22.99 -18.86
CA SER A 75 31.83 22.63 -19.57
C SER A 75 31.56 21.11 -19.58
N GLN A 76 32.61 20.29 -19.71
CA GLN A 76 32.51 18.83 -19.70
C GLN A 76 32.12 18.31 -18.31
N ILE A 77 32.72 18.87 -17.25
CA ILE A 77 32.40 18.50 -15.86
C ILE A 77 30.93 18.84 -15.54
N PHE A 78 30.45 20.01 -15.97
CA PHE A 78 29.06 20.41 -15.75
C PHE A 78 28.08 19.46 -16.44
N ALA A 79 28.31 19.13 -17.72
CA ALA A 79 27.48 18.19 -18.46
C ALA A 79 27.48 16.79 -17.83
N GLY A 80 28.65 16.29 -17.41
CA GLY A 80 28.76 15.00 -16.71
C GLY A 80 28.02 14.98 -15.37
N THR A 81 28.10 16.08 -14.61
CA THR A 81 27.40 16.22 -13.32
C THR A 81 25.88 16.23 -13.52
N LEU A 82 25.38 16.98 -14.51
CA LEU A 82 23.96 17.02 -14.83
C LEU A 82 23.44 15.66 -15.31
N PHE A 83 24.24 14.96 -16.12
CA PHE A 83 23.93 13.60 -16.56
C PHE A 83 23.84 12.64 -15.37
N LEU A 84 24.82 12.65 -14.47
CA LEU A 84 24.80 11.83 -13.25
C LEU A 84 23.61 12.15 -12.35
N LEU A 85 23.26 13.43 -12.20
CA LEU A 85 22.08 13.84 -11.45
C LEU A 85 20.80 13.26 -12.08
N PHE A 86 20.65 13.39 -13.39
CA PHE A 86 19.47 12.86 -14.09
C PHE A 86 19.36 11.34 -13.97
N VAL A 87 20.48 10.61 -14.14
CA VAL A 87 20.53 9.16 -13.95
C VAL A 87 20.15 8.79 -12.52
N SER A 88 20.69 9.50 -11.51
CA SER A 88 20.35 9.24 -10.11
C SER A 88 18.86 9.46 -9.82
N LEU A 89 18.27 10.52 -10.36
CA LEU A 89 16.85 10.83 -10.22
C LEU A 89 15.99 9.76 -10.90
N ALA A 90 16.37 9.32 -12.09
CA ALA A 90 15.68 8.28 -12.83
C ALA A 90 15.71 6.94 -12.10
N VAL A 91 16.85 6.57 -11.50
CA VAL A 91 16.98 5.35 -10.68
C VAL A 91 16.06 5.42 -9.46
N VAL A 92 16.07 6.54 -8.73
CA VAL A 92 15.18 6.74 -7.57
C VAL A 92 13.71 6.67 -7.96
N ALA A 93 13.32 7.35 -9.05
CA ALA A 93 11.94 7.33 -9.54
C ALA A 93 11.50 5.92 -9.96
N THR A 94 12.38 5.18 -10.64
CA THR A 94 12.11 3.80 -11.07
C THR A 94 11.95 2.87 -9.87
N ALA A 95 12.84 2.98 -8.88
CA ALA A 95 12.76 2.20 -7.64
C ALA A 95 11.48 2.53 -6.86
N ALA A 96 11.10 3.81 -6.77
CA ALA A 96 9.87 4.25 -6.11
C ALA A 96 8.62 3.68 -6.79
N LEU A 97 8.56 3.71 -8.12
CA LEU A 97 7.46 3.12 -8.88
C LEU A 97 7.40 1.60 -8.73
N PHE A 98 8.55 0.93 -8.71
CA PHE A 98 8.64 -0.50 -8.46
C PHE A 98 8.11 -0.85 -7.07
N VAL A 99 8.59 -0.22 -6.00
CA VAL A 99 8.12 -0.45 -4.62
C VAL A 99 6.63 -0.16 -4.48
N SER A 100 6.16 0.96 -5.07
CA SER A 100 4.75 1.32 -5.04
C SER A 100 3.86 0.22 -5.65
N ARG A 101 4.28 -0.36 -6.79
CA ARG A 101 3.51 -1.40 -7.49
C ARG A 101 3.68 -2.80 -6.93
N ALA A 102 4.88 -3.16 -6.50
CA ALA A 102 5.20 -4.50 -6.01
C ALA A 102 4.75 -4.70 -4.56
N ILE A 103 4.78 -3.66 -3.73
CA ILE A 103 4.58 -3.78 -2.28
C ILE A 103 3.38 -2.96 -1.80
N VAL A 104 3.38 -1.64 -2.05
CA VAL A 104 2.41 -0.72 -1.42
C VAL A 104 0.98 -0.97 -1.89
N LEU A 105 0.77 -1.09 -3.20
CA LEU A 105 -0.57 -1.30 -3.77
C LEU A 105 -1.23 -2.60 -3.29
N PRO A 106 -0.57 -3.78 -3.36
CA PRO A 106 -1.15 -5.01 -2.84
C PRO A 106 -1.48 -4.96 -1.34
N ILE A 107 -0.58 -4.41 -0.51
CA ILE A 107 -0.81 -4.30 0.94
C ILE A 107 -2.04 -3.44 1.24
N ASN A 108 -2.20 -2.31 0.55
CA ASN A 108 -3.37 -1.46 0.71
C ASN A 108 -4.66 -2.19 0.30
N GLN A 109 -4.63 -2.98 -0.78
CA GLN A 109 -5.79 -3.76 -1.22
C GLN A 109 -6.20 -4.81 -0.18
N ILE A 110 -5.24 -5.52 0.40
CA ILE A 110 -5.51 -6.52 1.46
C ILE A 110 -6.08 -5.81 2.70
N THR A 111 -5.47 -4.68 3.10
CA THR A 111 -5.91 -3.90 4.27
C THR A 111 -7.34 -3.38 4.10
N GLU A 112 -7.65 -2.81 2.94
CA GLU A 112 -8.99 -2.30 2.64
C GLU A 112 -10.01 -3.43 2.61
N SER A 113 -9.67 -4.56 1.98
CA SER A 113 -10.55 -5.72 1.93
C SER A 113 -10.78 -6.32 3.32
N PHE A 114 -9.79 -6.26 4.21
CA PHE A 114 -9.94 -6.68 5.60
C PHE A 114 -10.87 -5.74 6.39
N LYS A 115 -10.71 -4.42 6.26
CA LYS A 115 -11.58 -3.43 6.91
C LYS A 115 -13.04 -3.59 6.49
N LEU A 116 -13.29 -3.71 5.19
CA LEU A 116 -14.63 -3.92 4.66
C LEU A 116 -15.26 -5.22 5.19
N SER A 117 -14.46 -6.26 5.37
CA SER A 117 -14.93 -7.55 5.90
C SER A 117 -15.24 -7.51 7.40
N GLN A 118 -14.60 -6.60 8.15
CA GLN A 118 -14.84 -6.43 9.58
C GLN A 118 -16.05 -5.53 9.87
N GLU A 119 -16.21 -4.45 9.10
CA GLU A 119 -17.29 -3.47 9.31
C GLU A 119 -18.65 -4.01 8.88
N GLU A 120 -18.71 -4.85 7.85
CA GLU A 120 -19.97 -5.41 7.34
C GLU A 120 -19.94 -6.95 7.38
N PHE A 121 -20.23 -7.50 8.56
CA PHE A 121 -20.33 -8.94 8.82
C PHE A 121 -21.41 -9.60 7.93
N GLY A 122 -21.01 -10.09 6.75
CA GLY A 122 -21.92 -10.72 5.80
C GLY A 122 -21.74 -10.29 4.35
N HIS A 123 -20.72 -9.50 4.02
CA HIS A 123 -20.35 -9.28 2.63
C HIS A 123 -20.05 -10.60 1.90
N PRO A 124 -20.41 -10.68 0.60
CA PRO A 124 -20.08 -11.84 -0.22
C PRO A 124 -18.57 -12.03 -0.30
N LEU A 125 -18.15 -13.30 -0.30
CA LEU A 125 -16.76 -13.69 -0.23
C LEU A 125 -15.97 -13.06 -1.38
N LYS A 126 -15.07 -12.13 -1.04
CA LYS A 126 -14.24 -11.40 -2.01
C LYS A 126 -12.80 -11.86 -1.91
N LEU A 127 -12.46 -12.84 -2.74
CA LEU A 127 -11.09 -13.32 -2.89
C LEU A 127 -10.25 -12.30 -3.66
N LEU A 128 -9.00 -12.14 -3.24
CA LEU A 128 -8.03 -11.28 -3.90
C LEU A 128 -7.19 -12.10 -4.90
N PRO A 129 -6.90 -11.56 -6.10
CA PRO A 129 -6.08 -12.25 -7.08
C PRO A 129 -4.62 -12.32 -6.59
N ILE A 130 -4.04 -13.52 -6.62
CA ILE A 130 -2.62 -13.74 -6.29
C ILE A 130 -1.78 -13.28 -7.49
N ARG A 131 -1.13 -12.12 -7.36
CA ARG A 131 -0.37 -11.48 -8.45
C ARG A 131 1.14 -11.75 -8.41
N SER A 132 1.64 -12.22 -7.27
CA SER A 132 3.06 -12.47 -7.05
C SER A 132 3.27 -13.83 -6.37
N ASN A 133 4.47 -14.38 -6.50
CA ASN A 133 4.87 -15.62 -5.84
C ASN A 133 5.92 -15.39 -4.73
N ASP A 134 5.87 -14.20 -4.13
CA ASP A 134 6.67 -13.75 -2.99
C ASP A 134 5.82 -13.73 -1.70
N GLU A 135 6.34 -13.08 -0.65
CA GLU A 135 5.66 -12.91 0.64
C GLU A 135 4.34 -12.15 0.52
N ILE A 136 4.19 -11.25 -0.45
CA ILE A 136 2.93 -10.55 -0.73
C ILE A 136 1.91 -11.50 -1.36
N GLY A 137 2.38 -12.38 -2.24
CA GLY A 137 1.61 -13.52 -2.75
C GLY A 137 1.12 -14.45 -1.65
N ASP A 138 1.99 -14.82 -0.73
CA ASP A 138 1.65 -15.64 0.44
C ASP A 138 0.65 -14.93 1.37
N LEU A 139 0.83 -13.65 1.64
CA LEU A 139 -0.12 -12.88 2.44
C LEU A 139 -1.51 -12.85 1.80
N THR A 140 -1.56 -12.72 0.47
CA THR A 140 -2.82 -12.79 -0.29
C THR A 140 -3.46 -14.17 -0.18
N ARG A 141 -2.67 -15.25 -0.24
CA ARG A 141 -3.16 -16.63 -0.02
C ARG A 141 -3.76 -16.79 1.37
N TRP A 142 -3.04 -16.36 2.40
CA TRP A 142 -3.51 -16.43 3.79
C TRP A 142 -4.81 -15.64 4.00
N TYR A 143 -4.91 -14.44 3.41
CA TYR A 143 -6.15 -13.66 3.44
C TYR A 143 -7.32 -14.43 2.81
N ASN A 144 -7.12 -15.03 1.63
CA ASN A 144 -8.15 -15.79 0.94
C ASN A 144 -8.62 -17.01 1.76
N THR A 145 -7.68 -17.80 2.29
CA THR A 145 -8.00 -18.96 3.15
C THR A 145 -8.71 -18.54 4.43
N PHE A 146 -8.31 -17.41 5.02
CA PHE A 146 -9.00 -16.86 6.19
C PHE A 146 -10.46 -16.53 5.87
N GLN A 147 -10.73 -15.91 4.72
CA GLN A 147 -12.11 -15.59 4.30
C GLN A 147 -12.95 -16.84 4.05
N GLU A 148 -12.40 -17.84 3.38
CA GLU A 148 -13.06 -19.15 3.18
C GLU A 148 -13.41 -19.80 4.52
N SER A 149 -12.50 -19.73 5.50
CA SER A 149 -12.76 -20.30 6.84
C SER A 149 -13.88 -19.56 7.59
N LEU A 150 -13.98 -18.24 7.42
CA LEU A 150 -15.05 -17.45 8.03
C LEU A 150 -16.42 -17.76 7.42
N GLU A 151 -16.50 -17.87 6.10
CA GLU A 151 -17.76 -18.24 5.43
C GLU A 151 -18.19 -19.65 5.79
N ALA A 152 -17.27 -20.62 5.76
CA ALA A 152 -17.56 -21.99 6.17
C ALA A 152 -18.10 -22.05 7.61
N ARG A 153 -17.49 -21.31 8.53
CA ARG A 153 -17.96 -21.22 9.92
C ARG A 153 -19.36 -20.60 10.01
N ARG A 154 -19.62 -19.54 9.25
CA ARG A 154 -20.94 -18.89 9.22
C ARG A 154 -22.03 -19.84 8.74
N LEU A 155 -21.76 -20.62 7.69
CA LEU A 155 -22.72 -21.61 7.18
C LEU A 155 -23.04 -22.66 8.24
N VAL A 156 -22.02 -23.18 8.93
CA VAL A 156 -22.20 -24.14 10.02
C VAL A 156 -22.99 -23.53 11.19
N GLU A 157 -22.70 -22.29 11.58
CA GLU A 157 -23.46 -21.60 12.63
C GLU A 157 -24.94 -21.42 12.25
N GLN A 158 -25.23 -21.10 10.99
CA GLN A 158 -26.61 -20.99 10.50
C GLN A 158 -27.34 -22.34 10.49
N GLU A 159 -26.67 -23.42 10.09
CA GLU A 159 -27.24 -24.77 10.16
C GLU A 159 -27.51 -25.20 11.60
N LEU A 160 -26.59 -24.88 12.52
CA LEU A 160 -26.75 -25.18 13.94
C LEU A 160 -27.97 -24.47 14.53
N VAL A 161 -28.17 -23.18 14.20
CA VAL A 161 -29.34 -22.41 14.63
C VAL A 161 -30.63 -23.05 14.12
N LYS A 162 -30.70 -23.40 12.83
CA LYS A 162 -31.88 -24.07 12.26
C LYS A 162 -32.16 -25.42 12.90
N ALA A 163 -31.13 -26.23 13.13
CA ALA A 163 -31.26 -27.52 13.78
C ALA A 163 -31.78 -27.38 15.21
N LYS A 164 -31.28 -26.38 15.95
CA LYS A 164 -31.73 -26.05 17.31
C LYS A 164 -33.20 -25.64 17.31
N GLU A 165 -33.59 -24.70 16.45
CA GLU A 165 -34.98 -24.23 16.34
C GLU A 165 -35.94 -25.39 16.00
N SER A 166 -35.55 -26.29 15.09
CA SER A 166 -36.33 -27.48 14.78
C SER A 166 -36.48 -28.43 15.97
N ALA A 167 -35.43 -28.62 16.76
CA ALA A 167 -35.46 -29.47 17.95
C ALA A 167 -36.35 -28.86 19.06
N GLU A 168 -36.25 -27.55 19.26
CA GLU A 168 -37.09 -26.82 20.22
C GLU A 168 -38.58 -26.88 19.82
N ALA A 169 -38.90 -26.66 18.55
CA ALA A 169 -40.26 -26.78 18.03
C ALA A 169 -40.83 -28.19 18.23
N ALA A 170 -40.04 -29.24 17.94
CA ALA A 170 -40.46 -30.61 18.17
C ALA A 170 -40.68 -30.93 19.67
N SER A 171 -39.81 -30.43 20.54
CA SER A 171 -39.95 -30.60 21.99
C SER A 171 -41.17 -29.88 22.54
N TYR A 172 -41.46 -28.68 22.02
CA TYR A 172 -42.64 -27.92 22.40
C TYR A 172 -43.92 -28.64 21.97
N ALA A 173 -44.02 -29.05 20.70
CA ALA A 173 -45.16 -29.79 20.18
C ALA A 173 -45.39 -31.11 20.94
N LYS A 174 -44.32 -31.82 21.31
CA LYS A 174 -44.42 -33.03 22.16
C LYS A 174 -44.99 -32.71 23.54
N SER A 175 -44.51 -31.65 24.18
CA SER A 175 -44.96 -31.25 25.51
C SER A 175 -46.43 -30.83 25.50
N GLU A 176 -46.83 -30.04 24.50
CA GLU A 176 -48.20 -29.62 24.29
C GLU A 176 -49.12 -30.82 24.04
N PHE A 177 -48.72 -31.75 23.17
CA PHE A 177 -49.45 -32.98 22.92
C PHE A 177 -49.65 -33.80 24.21
N LEU A 178 -48.60 -34.02 24.99
CA LEU A 178 -48.69 -34.78 26.24
C LEU A 178 -49.57 -34.09 27.28
N ALA A 179 -49.47 -32.77 27.40
CA ALA A 179 -50.33 -31.99 28.31
C ALA A 179 -51.80 -32.08 27.91
N ASN A 180 -52.10 -31.93 26.61
CA ASN A 180 -53.45 -32.03 26.08
C ASN A 180 -54.01 -33.44 26.26
N MET A 181 -53.23 -34.48 25.95
CA MET A 181 -53.65 -35.87 26.15
C MET A 181 -53.88 -36.21 27.62
N SER A 182 -53.05 -35.71 28.53
CA SER A 182 -53.29 -35.87 29.98
C SER A 182 -54.61 -35.23 30.40
N HIS A 183 -54.90 -34.02 29.91
CA HIS A 183 -56.16 -33.33 30.21
C HIS A 183 -57.40 -34.03 29.63
N GLU A 184 -57.28 -34.51 28.40
CA GLU A 184 -58.37 -35.21 27.70
C GLU A 184 -58.62 -36.63 28.23
N ILE A 185 -57.62 -37.30 28.80
CA ILE A 185 -57.81 -38.58 29.49
C ILE A 185 -58.40 -38.35 30.90
N ARG A 186 -57.91 -37.33 31.63
CA ARG A 186 -58.34 -37.06 33.01
C ARG A 186 -59.83 -36.75 33.11
N THR A 187 -60.38 -36.00 32.16
CA THR A 187 -61.79 -35.56 32.18
C THR A 187 -62.79 -36.73 32.13
N PRO A 188 -62.78 -37.63 31.12
CA PRO A 188 -63.65 -38.80 31.10
C PRO A 188 -63.32 -39.77 32.24
N MET A 189 -62.05 -39.90 32.66
CA MET A 189 -61.71 -40.81 33.74
C MET A 189 -62.25 -40.40 35.10
N ASN A 190 -62.22 -39.10 35.42
CA ASN A 190 -62.90 -38.57 36.59
C ASN A 190 -64.42 -38.83 36.53
N GLY A 191 -65.02 -38.77 35.34
CA GLY A 191 -66.43 -39.13 35.13
C GLY A 191 -66.72 -40.60 35.43
N VAL A 192 -65.89 -41.52 34.92
CA VAL A 192 -66.01 -42.96 35.18
C VAL A 192 -65.76 -43.29 36.65
N LEU A 193 -64.75 -42.69 37.29
CA LEU A 193 -64.49 -42.85 38.74
C LEU A 193 -65.71 -42.42 39.57
N GLY A 194 -66.35 -41.31 39.21
CA GLY A 194 -67.59 -40.86 39.83
C GLY A 194 -68.73 -41.88 39.67
N MET A 195 -68.90 -42.45 38.47
CA MET A 195 -69.92 -43.48 38.21
C MET A 195 -69.64 -44.77 38.99
N LEU A 196 -68.37 -45.20 39.06
CA LEU A 196 -67.96 -46.38 39.83
C LEU A 196 -68.17 -46.16 41.34
N HIS A 197 -67.94 -44.94 41.84
CA HIS A 197 -68.22 -44.59 43.24
C HIS A 197 -69.71 -44.73 43.56
N LEU A 198 -70.58 -44.14 42.72
CA LEU A 198 -72.04 -44.25 42.88
C LEU A 198 -72.52 -45.71 42.78
N ALA A 199 -71.93 -46.52 41.91
CA ALA A 199 -72.28 -47.93 41.77
C ALA A 199 -71.93 -48.75 43.03
N LEU A 200 -70.81 -48.44 43.71
CA LEU A 200 -70.41 -49.11 44.95
C LEU A 200 -71.36 -48.85 46.14
N ASP A 201 -72.17 -47.79 46.06
CA ASP A 201 -73.19 -47.44 47.05
C ASP A 201 -74.56 -48.13 46.76
N THR A 202 -74.66 -48.92 45.68
CA THR A 202 -75.84 -49.72 45.35
C THR A 202 -75.75 -51.17 45.85
N ASP A 203 -76.86 -51.90 45.82
CA ASP A 203 -76.88 -53.34 46.14
C ASP A 203 -76.25 -54.16 45.00
N LEU A 204 -74.96 -54.46 45.16
CA LEU A 204 -74.17 -55.30 44.25
C LEU A 204 -73.97 -56.69 44.85
N SER A 205 -74.01 -57.72 43.98
CA SER A 205 -73.52 -59.05 44.36
C SER A 205 -72.01 -59.05 44.64
N PRO A 206 -71.47 -60.03 45.38
CA PRO A 206 -70.05 -60.10 45.71
C PRO A 206 -69.12 -60.04 44.49
N GLU A 207 -69.44 -60.74 43.41
CA GLU A 207 -68.65 -60.72 42.16
C GLU A 207 -68.72 -59.37 41.44
N GLN A 208 -69.89 -58.73 41.40
CA GLN A 208 -70.04 -57.40 40.79
C GLN A 208 -69.27 -56.33 41.59
N ARG A 209 -69.29 -56.41 42.92
CA ARG A 209 -68.51 -55.50 43.77
C ARG A 209 -67.01 -55.64 43.50
N ASP A 210 -66.50 -56.86 43.37
CA ASP A 210 -65.08 -57.11 43.09
C ASP A 210 -64.64 -56.56 41.72
N LEU A 211 -65.49 -56.74 40.70
CA LEU A 211 -65.29 -56.15 39.36
C LEU A 211 -65.25 -54.62 39.40
N VAL A 212 -66.20 -53.98 40.10
CA VAL A 212 -66.26 -52.51 40.20
C VAL A 212 -65.08 -51.94 40.99
N VAL A 213 -64.66 -52.61 42.08
CA VAL A 213 -63.47 -52.22 42.85
C VAL A 213 -62.21 -52.32 42.00
N THR A 214 -62.08 -53.38 41.21
CA THR A 214 -60.95 -53.58 40.30
C THR A 214 -60.92 -52.51 39.21
N ALA A 215 -62.05 -52.26 38.55
CA ALA A 215 -62.17 -51.19 37.54
C ALA A 215 -61.83 -49.80 38.12
N ARG A 216 -62.23 -49.54 39.37
CA ARG A 216 -61.92 -48.28 40.06
C ARG A 216 -60.41 -48.13 40.31
N ARG A 217 -59.74 -49.16 40.82
CA ARG A 217 -58.28 -49.14 41.01
C ARG A 217 -57.55 -48.89 39.70
N SER A 218 -57.93 -49.57 38.62
CA SER A 218 -57.30 -49.37 37.32
C SER A 218 -57.51 -47.95 36.77
N ALA A 219 -58.65 -47.33 37.04
CA ALA A 219 -58.90 -45.94 36.67
C ALA A 219 -58.09 -44.95 37.53
N ASP A 220 -57.93 -45.20 38.84
CA ASP A 220 -57.05 -44.41 39.72
C ASP A 220 -55.58 -44.51 39.30
N ASP A 221 -55.10 -45.69 38.89
CA ASP A 221 -53.71 -45.91 38.45
C ASP A 221 -53.37 -45.24 37.11
N LEU A 222 -54.37 -44.90 36.29
CA LEU A 222 -54.20 -44.29 34.97
C LEU A 222 -54.05 -42.74 35.02
N LEU A 223 -54.43 -42.11 36.14
CA LEU A 223 -54.52 -40.65 36.32
C LEU A 223 -53.27 -40.02 36.94
#